data_AF-A0A0F9KQ15-F1
#
_entry.id   AF-A0A0F9KQ15-F1
#
_cell.length_a   1.000
_cell.length_b   1.000
_cell.length_c   1.000
_cell.angle_alpha   90.00
_cell.angle_beta   90.00
_cell.angle_gamma   90.00
#
_symmetry.space_group_name_H-M   'P 1'
#
loop_
_entity.id
_entity.type
_entity.pdbx_description
1 polymer ?
#
loop_
_entity_poly.entity_id
_entity_poly.type
_entity_poly.pdbx_seq_one_letter_code
_entity_poly.pdbx_strand_id
1 'polypeptide(L)'
;MAYKIVMPYIGGILTDNNYKIGKQRKRTHPMVRMWMNELAEKVREQNIPKANFYEVGLFGHYYDERRPDNTNLFKVLADALKAEDALDVDDKWFRLSDKGYELGYFEQELITERQTYDELEQAEQQAAAQDKQLAQAVELMKAGKVNLQGETPT
;
A
#
# COMPACT_ATOMS: atom_id res chain seq x y z
N MET A 1 0.40 1.46 9.56
CA MET A 1 -1.06 1.23 9.41
C MET A 1 -1.39 1.23 7.92
N ALA A 2 -2.19 0.28 7.43
CA ALA A 2 -2.58 0.21 6.02
C ALA A 2 -3.91 0.95 5.80
N TYR A 3 -3.98 1.79 4.77
CA TYR A 3 -5.19 2.54 4.41
C TYR A 3 -5.83 1.87 3.20
N LYS A 4 -7.08 1.39 3.35
CA LYS A 4 -7.81 0.69 2.28
C LYS A 4 -8.81 1.63 1.62
N ILE A 5 -8.72 1.73 0.30
CA ILE A 5 -9.62 2.55 -0.53
C ILE A 5 -10.23 1.66 -1.59
N VAL A 6 -11.56 1.67 -1.68
CA VAL A 6 -12.31 0.85 -2.63
C VAL A 6 -12.88 1.76 -3.72
N MET A 7 -12.61 1.41 -4.97
CA MET A 7 -13.05 2.14 -6.16
C MET A 7 -13.79 1.19 -7.11
N PRO A 8 -14.83 1.66 -7.81
CA PRO A 8 -15.45 0.86 -8.86
C PRO A 8 -14.46 0.61 -10.00
N TYR A 9 -14.40 -0.62 -10.51
CA TYR A 9 -13.60 -0.92 -11.69
C TYR A 9 -14.40 -0.57 -12.95
N ILE A 10 -14.00 0.49 -13.64
CA ILE A 10 -14.69 0.99 -14.85
C ILE A 10 -14.19 0.34 -16.16
N GLY A 11 -13.51 -0.81 -16.07
CA GLY A 11 -13.15 -1.63 -17.22
C GLY A 11 -11.95 -1.12 -18.01
N GLY A 12 -11.87 -1.56 -19.28
CA GLY A 12 -10.75 -1.31 -20.19
C GLY A 12 -10.47 0.17 -20.53
N ILE A 13 -11.30 1.10 -20.07
CA ILE A 13 -11.06 2.54 -20.22
C ILE A 13 -9.93 3.03 -19.30
N LEU A 14 -9.62 2.30 -18.23
CA LEU A 14 -8.47 2.54 -17.36
C LEU A 14 -7.13 2.08 -17.98
N THR A 15 -7.14 1.57 -19.21
CA THR A 15 -5.90 1.17 -19.90
C THR A 15 -5.18 2.37 -20.50
N ASP A 16 -3.86 2.28 -20.64
CA ASP A 16 -2.98 3.37 -21.12
C ASP A 16 -3.43 3.93 -22.48
N ASN A 17 -3.93 3.05 -23.34
CA ASN A 17 -4.40 3.40 -24.68
C ASN A 17 -5.73 4.15 -24.68
N ASN A 18 -6.56 3.99 -23.65
CA ASN A 18 -7.93 4.49 -23.64
C ASN A 18 -8.14 5.64 -22.65
N TYR A 19 -7.37 5.70 -21.56
CA TYR A 19 -7.54 6.74 -20.57
C TYR A 19 -6.96 8.09 -21.01
N LYS A 20 -6.03 8.11 -21.98
CA LYS A 20 -5.54 9.33 -22.61
C LYS A 20 -6.07 9.46 -24.04
N ILE A 21 -6.72 10.59 -24.33
CA ILE A 21 -7.37 10.90 -25.60
C ILE A 21 -6.75 12.11 -26.32
N GLY A 22 -7.04 12.22 -27.61
CA GLY A 22 -6.63 13.32 -28.49
C GLY A 22 -5.35 13.05 -29.30
N LYS A 23 -5.05 13.93 -30.27
CA LYS A 23 -3.94 13.78 -31.25
C LYS A 23 -2.56 13.52 -30.62
N GLN A 24 -2.35 13.91 -29.36
CA GLN A 24 -1.09 13.71 -28.63
C GLN A 24 -1.26 12.91 -27.33
N ARG A 25 -2.43 12.29 -27.08
CA ARG A 25 -2.73 11.59 -25.81
C ARG A 25 -2.45 12.44 -24.55
N LYS A 26 -2.68 13.75 -24.64
CA LYS A 26 -2.43 14.69 -23.54
C LYS A 26 -3.63 14.93 -22.64
N ARG A 27 -4.84 14.56 -23.09
CA ARG A 27 -6.07 14.80 -22.32
C ARG A 27 -6.53 13.50 -21.69
N THR A 28 -6.89 13.51 -20.42
CA THR A 28 -7.52 12.35 -19.77
C THR A 28 -8.97 12.22 -20.24
N HIS A 29 -9.42 10.99 -20.46
CA HIS A 29 -10.81 10.68 -20.80
C HIS A 29 -11.75 11.18 -19.69
N PRO A 30 -12.89 11.85 -19.99
CA PRO A 30 -13.76 12.45 -18.97
C PRO A 30 -14.18 11.49 -17.85
N MET A 31 -14.60 10.26 -18.20
CA MET A 31 -14.95 9.24 -17.21
C MET A 31 -13.78 8.87 -16.30
N VAL A 32 -12.57 8.75 -16.85
CA VAL A 32 -11.38 8.43 -16.05
C VAL A 32 -11.02 9.62 -15.17
N ARG A 33 -11.16 10.85 -15.67
CA ARG A 33 -10.96 12.06 -14.84
C ARG A 33 -11.92 12.09 -13.65
N MET A 34 -13.20 11.78 -13.84
CA MET A 34 -14.16 11.68 -12.73
C MET A 34 -13.74 10.61 -11.73
N TRP A 35 -13.35 9.43 -12.22
CA TRP A 35 -12.85 8.34 -11.38
C TRP A 35 -11.60 8.71 -10.59
N MET A 36 -10.64 9.41 -11.21
CA MET A 36 -9.43 9.90 -10.56
C MET A 36 -9.73 10.93 -9.47
N ASN A 37 -10.69 11.83 -9.73
CA ASN A 37 -11.12 12.82 -8.74
C ASN A 37 -11.79 12.15 -7.53
N GLU A 38 -12.64 11.14 -7.76
CA GLU A 38 -13.28 10.37 -6.67
C GLU A 38 -12.22 9.61 -5.86
N LEU A 39 -11.22 9.01 -6.52
CA LEU A 39 -10.10 8.39 -5.82
C LEU A 39 -9.33 9.40 -4.96
N ALA A 40 -9.00 10.57 -5.52
CA ALA A 40 -8.30 11.63 -4.80
C ALA A 40 -9.09 12.11 -3.56
N GLU A 41 -10.41 12.27 -3.71
CA GLU A 41 -11.30 12.63 -2.61
C GLU A 41 -11.28 11.58 -1.50
N LYS A 42 -11.44 10.29 -1.83
CA LYS A 42 -11.36 9.21 -0.83
C LYS A 42 -10.00 9.14 -0.15
N VAL A 43 -8.91 9.34 -0.89
CA VAL A 43 -7.54 9.41 -0.34
C VAL A 43 -7.42 10.54 0.67
N ARG A 44 -7.98 11.70 0.36
CA ARG A 44 -7.97 12.87 1.24
C ARG A 44 -8.78 12.61 2.52
N GLU A 45 -9.95 12.00 2.40
CA GLU A 45 -10.80 11.63 3.55
C GLU A 45 -10.09 10.70 4.54
N GLN A 46 -9.18 9.85 4.05
CA GLN A 46 -8.35 9.01 4.91
C GLN A 46 -7.34 9.79 5.76
N ASN A 47 -7.18 11.10 5.55
CA ASN A 47 -6.25 11.98 6.27
C ASN A 47 -4.84 11.38 6.38
N ILE A 48 -4.36 10.87 5.25
CA ILE A 48 -3.09 10.15 5.16
C ILE A 48 -1.92 11.08 5.50
N PRO A 49 -1.05 10.74 6.48
CA PRO A 49 0.10 11.56 6.82
C PRO A 49 1.12 11.59 5.68
N LYS A 50 1.75 12.75 5.48
CA LYS A 50 2.86 12.91 4.54
C LYS A 50 4.04 12.03 4.98
N ALA A 51 4.60 11.29 4.03
CA ALA A 51 5.75 10.41 4.22
C ALA A 51 6.79 10.65 3.13
N ASN A 52 8.02 10.20 3.38
CA ASN A 52 9.08 10.26 2.38
C ASN A 52 8.82 9.29 1.21
N PHE A 53 8.18 8.16 1.49
CA PHE A 53 7.94 7.12 0.51
C PHE A 53 6.65 6.35 0.83
N TYR A 54 5.92 6.00 -0.22
CA TYR A 54 4.61 5.37 -0.15
C TYR A 54 4.65 4.02 -0.89
N GLU A 55 4.14 2.96 -0.27
CA GLU A 55 3.76 1.75 -1.01
C GLU A 55 2.27 1.78 -1.28
N VAL A 56 1.90 1.47 -2.52
CA VAL A 56 0.52 1.42 -3.00
C VAL A 56 0.28 0.04 -3.61
N GLY A 57 -0.41 -0.81 -2.87
CA GLY A 57 -0.88 -2.12 -3.31
C GLY A 57 -2.18 -2.00 -4.10
N LEU A 58 -2.30 -2.78 -5.18
CA LEU A 58 -3.53 -2.93 -5.95
C LEU A 58 -4.04 -4.36 -5.84
N PHE A 59 -5.32 -4.50 -5.48
CA PHE A 59 -6.05 -5.77 -5.48
C PHE A 59 -7.36 -5.59 -6.27
N GLY A 60 -7.78 -6.62 -7.01
CA GLY A 60 -8.97 -6.54 -7.85
C GLY A 60 -10.05 -7.55 -7.48
N HIS A 61 -11.31 -7.12 -7.52
CA HIS A 61 -12.48 -8.00 -7.54
C HIS A 61 -13.09 -7.97 -8.94
N TYR A 62 -13.16 -9.12 -9.61
CA TYR A 62 -13.66 -9.22 -10.98
C TYR A 62 -14.76 -10.29 -11.12
N TYR A 63 -15.60 -10.12 -12.13
CA TYR A 63 -16.67 -11.06 -12.45
C TYR A 63 -16.16 -12.23 -13.32
N ASP A 64 -15.29 -11.94 -14.29
CA ASP A 64 -14.78 -12.90 -15.27
C ASP A 64 -13.24 -13.04 -15.20
N GLU A 65 -12.70 -13.99 -15.97
CA GLU A 65 -11.25 -14.22 -16.06
C GLU A 65 -10.50 -13.10 -16.81
N ARG A 66 -11.17 -12.01 -17.23
CA ARG A 66 -10.51 -10.90 -17.95
C ARG A 66 -9.77 -10.02 -16.97
N ARG A 67 -8.60 -10.52 -16.57
CA ARG A 67 -7.61 -9.78 -15.79
C ARG A 67 -7.26 -8.47 -16.52
N PRO A 68 -7.40 -7.30 -15.87
CA PRO A 68 -6.86 -6.07 -16.43
C PRO A 68 -5.33 -6.07 -16.44
N ASP A 69 -4.77 -5.28 -17.36
CA ASP A 69 -3.35 -4.99 -17.36
C ASP A 69 -3.00 -4.09 -16.16
N ASN A 70 -2.52 -4.71 -15.09
CA ASN A 70 -2.13 -4.03 -13.85
C ASN A 70 -1.08 -2.94 -14.09
N THR A 71 -0.21 -3.10 -15.10
CA THR A 71 0.79 -2.09 -15.46
C THR A 71 0.14 -0.79 -15.93
N ASN A 72 -0.96 -0.91 -16.68
CA ASN A 72 -1.71 0.26 -17.12
C ASN A 72 -2.53 0.88 -16.00
N LEU A 73 -3.12 0.05 -15.12
CA LEU A 73 -3.82 0.53 -13.93
C LEU A 73 -2.89 1.33 -13.01
N PHE A 74 -1.65 0.85 -12.84
CA PHE A 74 -0.63 1.56 -12.07
C PHE A 74 -0.34 2.96 -12.59
N LYS A 75 -0.35 3.19 -13.90
CA LYS A 75 -0.19 4.54 -14.47
C LYS A 75 -1.35 5.46 -14.08
N VAL A 76 -2.59 4.97 -14.19
CA VAL A 76 -3.78 5.75 -13.86
C VAL A 76 -3.84 6.05 -12.36
N LEU A 77 -3.51 5.07 -11.53
CA LEU A 77 -3.40 5.23 -10.07
C LEU A 77 -2.33 6.24 -9.69
N ALA A 78 -1.13 6.14 -10.27
CA ALA A 78 -0.05 7.08 -10.02
C ALA A 78 -0.47 8.51 -10.40
N ASP A 79 -1.05 8.71 -11.59
CA ASP A 79 -1.56 10.02 -12.02
C ASP A 79 -2.64 10.58 -11.08
N ALA A 80 -3.49 9.72 -10.50
CA ALA A 80 -4.54 10.13 -9.57
C ALA A 80 -3.97 10.53 -8.21
N LEU A 81 -3.01 9.76 -7.70
CA LEU A 81 -2.38 10.01 -6.40
C LEU A 81 -1.44 11.22 -6.40
N LYS A 82 -0.86 11.53 -7.56
CA LYS A 82 -0.07 12.76 -7.79
C LYS A 82 -0.90 14.04 -7.67
N ALA A 83 -2.22 13.98 -7.84
CA ALA A 83 -3.05 15.18 -7.79
C ALA A 83 -2.87 15.89 -6.43
N GLU A 84 -2.87 17.22 -6.45
CA GLU A 84 -2.78 18.07 -5.24
C GLU A 84 -3.84 17.70 -4.19
N ASP A 85 -4.96 17.22 -4.68
CA ASP A 85 -6.13 16.82 -3.90
C ASP A 85 -5.99 15.45 -3.23
N ALA A 86 -4.98 14.65 -3.59
CA ALA A 86 -4.72 13.31 -3.10
C ALA A 86 -3.51 13.29 -2.15
N LEU A 87 -2.34 12.83 -2.63
CA LEU A 87 -1.12 12.75 -1.84
C LEU A 87 -0.15 13.90 -2.14
N ASP A 88 -0.31 14.61 -3.26
CA ASP A 88 0.55 15.73 -3.66
C ASP A 88 2.05 15.34 -3.67
N VAL A 89 2.34 14.17 -4.27
CA VAL A 89 3.66 13.54 -4.30
C VAL A 89 3.93 13.00 -5.69
N ASP A 90 5.18 13.09 -6.15
CA ASP A 90 5.60 12.61 -7.48
C ASP A 90 5.74 11.08 -7.57
N ASP A 91 5.63 10.50 -8.76
CA ASP A 91 5.60 9.03 -9.00
C ASP A 91 6.82 8.32 -8.42
N LYS A 92 8.00 8.96 -8.47
CA LYS A 92 9.27 8.44 -7.95
C LYS A 92 9.27 8.09 -6.47
N TRP A 93 8.31 8.61 -5.70
CA TRP A 93 8.16 8.34 -4.27
C TRP A 93 7.11 7.28 -3.97
N PHE A 94 6.57 6.63 -5.01
CA PHE A 94 5.67 5.50 -4.89
C PHE A 94 6.35 4.20 -5.29
N ARG A 95 6.05 3.15 -4.54
CA ARG A 95 6.19 1.77 -4.97
C ARG A 95 4.81 1.20 -5.21
N LEU A 96 4.53 0.83 -6.45
CA LEU A 96 3.29 0.15 -6.81
C LEU A 96 3.50 -1.35 -6.70
N SER A 97 2.62 -2.04 -5.99
CA SER A 97 2.68 -3.50 -5.81
C SER A 97 1.38 -4.17 -6.24
N ASP A 98 1.51 -5.28 -6.94
CA ASP A 98 0.37 -6.13 -7.32
C ASP A 98 0.10 -7.09 -6.17
N LYS A 99 -1.06 -6.95 -5.52
CA LYS A 99 -1.47 -7.82 -4.41
C LYS A 99 -2.34 -8.99 -4.88
N GLY A 100 -2.70 -9.05 -6.17
CA GLY A 100 -3.51 -10.12 -6.74
C GLY A 100 -4.96 -9.72 -7.03
N TYR A 101 -5.82 -10.73 -7.19
CA TYR A 101 -7.25 -10.53 -7.48
C TYR A 101 -8.07 -11.75 -7.07
N GLU A 102 -9.38 -11.54 -6.93
CA GLU A 102 -10.38 -12.60 -6.77
C GLU A 102 -11.47 -12.51 -7.85
N LEU A 103 -12.08 -13.67 -8.12
CA LEU A 103 -13.12 -13.86 -9.12
C LEU A 103 -14.48 -14.15 -8.46
N GLY A 104 -15.57 -13.96 -9.21
CA GLY A 104 -16.94 -14.28 -8.77
C GLY A 104 -17.68 -13.10 -8.13
N TYR A 105 -17.14 -11.89 -8.24
CA TYR A 105 -17.77 -10.66 -7.73
C TYR A 105 -18.64 -10.03 -8.82
N PHE A 106 -19.93 -9.82 -8.52
CA PHE A 106 -20.87 -9.20 -9.45
C PHE A 106 -20.55 -7.72 -9.68
N GLU A 107 -20.15 -7.03 -8.62
CA GLU A 107 -19.66 -5.66 -8.68
C GLU A 107 -18.14 -5.68 -8.72
N GLN A 108 -17.57 -5.15 -9.81
CA GLN A 108 -16.13 -5.15 -9.99
C GLN A 108 -15.51 -3.96 -9.27
N GLU A 109 -14.45 -4.21 -8.51
CA GLU A 109 -13.81 -3.21 -7.65
C GLU A 109 -12.29 -3.25 -7.76
N LEU A 110 -11.68 -2.08 -7.68
CA LEU A 110 -10.26 -1.90 -7.43
C LEU A 110 -10.06 -1.49 -5.98
N ILE A 111 -9.36 -2.32 -5.24
CA ILE A 111 -8.96 -2.07 -3.87
C ILE A 111 -7.52 -1.57 -3.90
N THR A 112 -7.33 -0.34 -3.44
CA THR A 112 -6.02 0.29 -3.30
C THR A 112 -5.64 0.32 -1.83
N GLU A 113 -4.48 -0.23 -1.50
CA GLU A 113 -3.94 -0.27 -0.15
C GLU A 113 -2.69 0.59 -0.06
N ARG A 114 -2.68 1.59 0.82
CA ARG A 114 -1.51 2.45 1.01
C ARG A 114 -0.78 2.11 2.31
N GLN A 115 0.54 2.08 2.26
CA GLN A 115 1.45 1.94 3.42
C GLN A 115 2.57 3.01 3.36
N THR A 116 3.04 3.45 4.53
CA THR A 116 4.21 4.35 4.69
C THR A 116 5.46 3.58 5.05
N TYR A 117 6.58 3.92 4.42
CA TYR A 117 7.87 3.35 4.80
C TYR A 117 8.39 3.85 6.15
N ASP A 118 8.11 5.12 6.51
CA ASP A 118 8.55 5.66 7.81
C ASP A 118 7.95 4.87 9.00
N GLU A 119 6.77 4.26 8.83
CA GLU A 119 6.15 3.38 9.84
C GLU A 119 6.67 1.94 9.78
N LEU A 120 6.97 1.43 8.58
CA LEU A 120 7.54 0.08 8.41
C LEU A 120 8.94 -0.01 9.01
N GLU A 121 9.79 0.99 8.78
CA GLU A 121 11.14 1.03 9.35
C GLU A 121 11.09 1.12 10.88
N GLN A 122 10.16 1.90 11.44
CA GLN A 122 9.94 1.96 12.89
C GLN A 122 9.41 0.64 13.46
N ALA A 123 8.48 -0.03 12.77
CA ALA A 123 7.96 -1.32 13.21
C ALA A 123 9.04 -2.42 13.17
N GLU A 124 9.87 -2.44 12.13
CA GLU A 124 11.02 -3.36 12.03
C GLU A 124 12.06 -3.09 13.12
N GLN A 125 12.38 -1.82 13.39
CA GLN A 125 13.30 -1.44 14.47
C GLN A 125 12.75 -1.80 15.85
N GLN A 126 11.45 -1.62 16.09
CA GLN A 126 10.78 -2.00 17.35
C GLN A 126 10.75 -3.53 17.54
N ALA A 127 10.45 -4.29 16.50
CA ALA A 127 10.50 -5.75 16.53
C ALA A 127 11.92 -6.26 16.83
N ALA A 128 12.93 -5.71 16.15
CA ALA A 128 14.33 -6.05 16.39
C ALA A 128 14.80 -5.67 17.80
N ALA A 129 14.28 -4.57 18.37
CA ALA A 129 14.58 -4.16 19.74
C ALA A 129 13.91 -5.10 20.78
N GLN A 130 12.66 -5.53 20.55
CA GLN A 130 11.98 -6.50 21.40
C GLN A 130 12.71 -7.85 21.42
N ASP A 131 13.14 -8.36 20.27
CA ASP A 131 13.88 -9.62 20.19
C ASP A 131 15.20 -9.56 20.98
N LYS A 132 15.92 -8.43 20.89
CA LYS A 132 17.14 -8.20 21.68
C LYS A 132 16.87 -8.15 23.19
N GLN A 133 15.78 -7.51 23.61
CA GLN A 133 15.38 -7.48 25.03
C GLN A 133 15.00 -8.87 25.54
N LEU A 134 14.28 -9.66 24.73
CA LEU A 134 13.92 -11.03 25.07
C LEU A 134 15.15 -11.93 25.21
N ALA A 135 16.12 -11.79 24.29
CA ALA A 135 17.38 -12.51 24.36
C ALA A 135 18.19 -12.16 25.62
N GLN A 136 18.30 -10.87 25.97
CA GLN A 136 18.95 -10.44 27.21
C GLN A 136 18.23 -10.94 28.46
N ALA A 137 16.89 -10.93 28.49
CA ALA A 137 16.11 -11.45 29.60
C ALA A 137 16.30 -12.97 29.78
N VAL A 138 16.41 -13.72 28.67
CA VAL A 138 16.71 -15.15 28.69
C VAL A 138 18.13 -15.42 29.20
N GLU A 139 19.12 -14.61 28.79
CA GLU A 139 20.49 -14.71 29.33
C GLU A 139 20.55 -14.39 30.82
N LEU A 140 19.88 -13.33 31.27
CA LEU A 140 19.82 -12.96 32.70
C LEU A 140 19.10 -14.03 33.53
N MET A 141 18.04 -14.64 33.02
CA MET A 141 17.37 -15.77 33.68
C MET A 141 18.24 -17.03 33.71
N LYS A 142 19.07 -17.28 32.68
CA LYS A 142 20.07 -18.35 32.73
C LYS A 142 21.15 -18.04 33.75
N ALA A 143 21.71 -16.83 33.74
CA ALA A 143 22.74 -16.40 34.67
C ALA A 143 22.28 -16.39 36.14
N GLY A 144 21.04 -15.96 36.41
CA GLY A 144 20.43 -15.98 37.74
C GLY A 144 20.17 -17.39 38.28
N LYS A 145 20.04 -18.40 37.41
CA LYS A 145 19.95 -19.82 37.82
C LYS A 145 21.31 -20.47 38.12
N VAL A 146 22.42 -19.91 37.62
CA VAL A 146 23.76 -20.44 37.92
C VAL A 146 24.22 -20.08 39.34
N ASN A 147 23.72 -18.99 39.92
CA ASN A 147 24.11 -18.53 41.27
C ASN A 147 23.38 -19.24 42.45
N LEU A 148 22.52 -20.22 42.18
CA LEU A 148 21.78 -20.95 43.24
C LEU A 148 22.24 -22.41 43.41
N GLN A 149 23.29 -22.84 42.70
CA GLN A 149 23.87 -24.16 42.89
C GLN A 149 25.35 -24.04 43.29
N GLY A 150 25.58 -23.97 44.61
CA GLY A 150 26.72 -24.69 45.18
C GLY A 150 27.87 -23.90 45.80
N GLU A 151 27.61 -22.86 46.59
CA GLU A 151 28.50 -22.56 47.73
C GLU A 151 27.94 -23.29 48.96
N THR A 152 28.53 -24.43 49.30
CA THR A 152 28.41 -25.02 50.64
C THR A 152 29.68 -24.66 51.39
N PRO A 153 29.61 -23.84 52.46
CA PRO A 153 30.78 -23.61 53.30
C PRO A 153 30.92 -24.76 54.31
N THR A 154 32.10 -25.37 54.27
CA THR A 154 32.82 -26.16 55.31
C THR A 154 32.09 -27.28 56.04
#